data_AF-A0A9E1WDF7-F1
#
_entry.id   AF-A0A9E1WDF7-F1
#
_cell.length_a   1.000
_cell.length_b   1.000
_cell.length_c   1.000
_cell.angle_alpha   90.00
_cell.angle_beta   90.00
_cell.angle_gamma   90.00
#
_symmetry.space_group_name_H-M   'P 1'
#
loop_
_entity.id
_entity.type
_entity.pdbx_description
1 polymer ?
#
loop_
_entity_poly.entity_id
_entity_poly.type
_entity_poly.pdbx_seq_one_letter_code
_entity_poly.pdbx_strand_id
1 'polypeptide(L)'
;ALDKGAKLLGIPYPGGAELEKQARGGNIKAYDFPRAFSSKNEMKFSFSGLKTSLLYTLKKMTESEVHERYSDLAASYQTAAIMQLVRKVGHALECGNFSSIGLSGGVANNQFLRDEMGKMAKKNDTELLCAAPQHTGDNAGMICFAANVDSRNTWPNQNQELSFNSALMLDEFPCAF
;
A
#
# COMPACT_ATOMS: atom_id res chain seq x y z
N ALA A 1 4.20 -2.53 6.08
CA ALA A 1 4.80 -1.40 6.83
C ALA A 1 3.84 -0.91 7.92
N LEU A 2 2.58 -0.62 7.55
CA LEU A 2 1.53 -0.22 8.48
C LEU A 2 1.38 -1.16 9.68
N ASP A 3 1.29 -2.48 9.49
CA ASP A 3 1.21 -3.43 10.63
C ASP A 3 2.41 -3.39 11.57
N LYS A 4 3.62 -3.15 11.02
CA LYS A 4 4.83 -3.02 11.84
C LYS A 4 4.80 -1.74 12.67
N GLY A 5 4.24 -0.66 12.13
CA GLY A 5 4.03 0.59 12.87
C GLY A 5 2.90 0.48 13.90
N ALA A 6 1.79 -0.14 13.52
CA ALA A 6 0.67 -0.44 14.38
C ALA A 6 1.13 -1.22 15.63
N LYS A 7 1.94 -2.27 15.43
CA LYS A 7 2.54 -3.04 16.52
C LYS A 7 3.40 -2.19 17.47
N LEU A 8 4.15 -1.20 16.96
CA LEU A 8 4.94 -0.30 17.80
C LEU A 8 4.07 0.65 18.63
N LEU A 9 2.86 0.96 18.14
CA LEU A 9 1.84 1.73 18.85
C LEU A 9 0.94 0.84 19.72
N GLY A 10 1.31 -0.42 19.97
CA GLY A 10 0.55 -1.33 20.84
C GLY A 10 -0.68 -1.96 20.19
N ILE A 11 -0.86 -1.84 18.87
CA ILE A 11 -2.00 -2.44 18.16
C ILE A 11 -1.69 -3.91 17.82
N PRO A 12 -2.60 -4.87 18.10
CA PRO A 12 -2.42 -6.27 17.73
C PRO A 12 -2.45 -6.48 16.21
N TYR A 13 -1.90 -7.61 15.75
CA TYR A 13 -1.87 -7.96 14.33
C TYR A 13 -3.16 -8.69 13.89
N PRO A 14 -3.72 -8.40 12.69
CA PRO A 14 -3.33 -7.35 11.74
C PRO A 14 -3.77 -5.96 12.22
N GLY A 15 -2.86 -4.99 12.13
CA GLY A 15 -3.00 -3.68 12.77
C GLY A 15 -3.26 -2.53 11.81
N GLY A 16 -3.12 -2.72 10.50
CA GLY A 16 -3.26 -1.65 9.51
C GLY A 16 -4.61 -0.92 9.54
N ALA A 17 -5.72 -1.67 9.62
CA ALA A 17 -7.06 -1.07 9.68
C ALA A 17 -7.32 -0.32 10.99
N GLU A 18 -6.81 -0.83 12.10
CA GLU A 18 -6.96 -0.16 13.40
C GLU A 18 -6.06 1.09 13.47
N LEU A 19 -4.83 1.02 12.94
CA LEU A 19 -3.95 2.18 12.80
C LEU A 19 -4.64 3.32 12.03
N GLU A 20 -5.37 3.00 10.97
CA GLU A 20 -6.14 3.99 10.21
C GLU A 20 -7.26 4.62 11.04
N LYS A 21 -8.00 3.82 11.82
CA LYS A 21 -9.03 4.35 12.70
C LYS A 21 -8.44 5.31 13.73
N GLN A 22 -7.30 4.94 14.32
CA GLN A 22 -6.62 5.75 15.33
C GLN A 22 -5.99 7.01 14.75
N ALA A 23 -5.58 6.98 13.47
CA ALA A 23 -5.11 8.13 12.72
C ALA A 23 -6.21 9.17 12.42
N ARG A 24 -7.50 8.78 12.51
CA ARG A 24 -8.62 9.68 12.17
C ARG A 24 -8.66 10.86 13.16
N GLY A 25 -8.69 12.07 12.61
CA GLY A 25 -8.69 13.30 13.40
C GLY A 25 -7.33 13.73 13.93
N GLY A 26 -6.28 12.92 13.76
CA GLY A 26 -4.91 13.30 14.08
C GLY A 26 -4.31 14.29 13.07
N ASN A 27 -3.37 15.11 13.53
CA ASN A 27 -2.61 16.01 12.69
C ASN A 27 -1.52 15.25 11.91
N ILE A 28 -1.73 15.11 10.60
CA ILE A 28 -0.80 14.43 9.67
C ILE A 28 0.59 15.10 9.56
N LYS A 29 0.77 16.30 10.11
CA LYS A 29 2.02 17.08 10.10
C LYS A 29 2.67 17.18 11.49
N ALA A 30 2.14 16.51 12.51
CA ALA A 30 2.66 16.60 13.87
C ALA A 30 4.07 16.01 14.01
N TYR A 31 4.37 14.96 13.25
CA TYR A 31 5.67 14.29 13.26
C TYR A 31 6.23 14.13 11.85
N ASP A 32 7.50 14.48 11.68
CA ASP A 32 8.20 14.35 10.39
C ASP A 32 8.87 12.98 10.28
N PHE A 33 8.12 11.99 9.78
CA PHE A 33 8.65 10.67 9.51
C PHE A 33 9.29 10.60 8.11
N PRO A 34 10.42 9.88 7.97
CA PRO A 34 11.15 9.82 6.71
C PRO A 34 10.32 9.15 5.64
N ARG A 35 10.41 9.72 4.44
CA ARG A 35 9.80 9.18 3.23
C ARG A 35 10.97 8.84 2.32
N ALA A 36 11.21 7.55 2.08
CA ALA A 36 12.33 7.12 1.26
C ALA A 36 11.99 7.39 -0.22
N PHE A 37 12.35 8.57 -0.69
CA PHE A 37 12.35 8.87 -2.11
C PHE A 37 13.73 8.47 -2.65
N SER A 38 13.80 7.29 -3.27
CA SER A 38 14.84 7.03 -4.25
C SER A 38 14.73 8.08 -5.37
N SER A 39 15.81 8.30 -6.13
CA SER A 39 15.82 9.23 -7.26
C SER A 39 14.62 9.01 -8.19
N LYS A 40 14.18 10.05 -8.91
CA LYS A 40 13.00 10.00 -9.78
C LYS A 40 13.00 8.79 -10.74
N ASN A 41 14.18 8.31 -11.13
CA ASN A 41 14.34 7.20 -12.07
C ASN A 41 14.25 5.81 -11.43
N GLU A 42 14.25 5.69 -10.10
CA GLU A 42 14.19 4.41 -9.42
C GLU A 42 12.78 4.15 -8.87
N MET A 43 11.99 3.34 -9.59
CA MET A 43 10.62 2.95 -9.25
C MET A 43 10.52 1.90 -8.13
N LYS A 44 11.44 1.92 -7.16
CA LYS A 44 11.48 0.99 -6.02
C LYS A 44 11.05 1.67 -4.72
N PHE A 45 10.29 0.96 -3.88
CA PHE A 45 9.87 1.44 -2.57
C PHE A 45 10.83 1.00 -1.46
N SER A 46 10.98 1.82 -0.42
CA SER A 46 11.66 1.43 0.82
C SER A 46 10.90 1.92 2.05
N PHE A 47 10.50 1.00 2.92
CA PHE A 47 9.75 1.32 4.14
C PHE A 47 10.50 0.96 5.43
N SER A 48 11.75 0.50 5.34
CA SER A 48 12.53 0.05 6.50
C SER A 48 12.86 1.20 7.47
N GLY A 49 13.30 2.35 6.94
CA GLY A 49 13.62 3.54 7.74
C GLY A 49 12.42 4.12 8.49
N LEU A 50 11.21 3.95 7.95
CA LEU A 50 9.98 4.48 8.52
C LEU A 50 9.67 3.82 9.88
N LYS A 51 9.76 2.50 9.98
CA LYS A 51 9.58 1.77 11.26
C LYS A 51 10.60 2.23 12.30
N THR A 52 11.86 2.33 11.90
CA THR A 52 12.96 2.72 12.79
C THR A 52 12.77 4.14 13.33
N SER A 53 12.33 5.07 12.49
CA SER A 53 12.03 6.44 12.91
C SER A 53 10.89 6.49 13.94
N LEU A 54 9.78 5.76 13.73
CA LEU A 54 8.70 5.65 14.73
C LEU A 54 9.20 5.10 16.06
N LEU A 55 9.98 4.02 16.03
CA LEU A 55 10.55 3.43 17.25
C LEU A 55 11.39 4.46 18.04
N TYR A 56 12.23 5.25 17.35
CA TYR A 56 13.04 6.26 18.02
C TYR A 56 12.23 7.46 18.52
N THR A 57 11.16 7.85 17.84
CA THR A 57 10.23 8.87 18.33
C THR A 57 9.58 8.40 19.63
N LEU A 58 9.04 7.18 19.66
CA LEU A 58 8.39 6.61 20.85
C LEU A 58 9.36 6.47 22.04
N LYS A 59 10.63 6.10 21.79
CA LYS A 59 11.66 6.00 22.85
C LYS A 59 11.99 7.32 23.54
N LYS A 60 11.64 8.46 22.94
CA LYS A 60 11.88 9.80 23.49
C LYS A 60 10.66 10.36 24.23
N MET A 61 9.58 9.59 24.32
CA MET A 61 8.31 9.99 24.90
C MET A 61 7.99 9.11 26.11
N THR A 62 7.37 9.71 27.11
CA THR A 62 6.72 8.99 28.21
C THR A 62 5.42 8.34 27.74
N GLU A 63 4.90 7.38 28.50
CA GLU A 63 3.63 6.73 28.17
C GLU A 63 2.46 7.73 28.10
N SER A 64 2.44 8.74 28.98
CA SER A 64 1.43 9.81 28.96
C SER A 64 1.49 10.62 27.67
N GLU A 65 2.69 11.03 27.25
CA GLU A 65 2.88 11.78 26.00
C GLU A 65 2.47 10.95 24.78
N VAL A 66 2.77 9.64 24.77
CA VAL A 66 2.35 8.75 23.68
C VAL A 66 0.82 8.65 23.64
N HIS A 67 0.16 8.54 24.80
CA HIS A 67 -1.30 8.49 24.87
C HIS A 67 -1.94 9.79 24.36
N GLU A 68 -1.44 10.95 24.80
CA GLU A 68 -1.94 12.26 24.38
C GLU A 68 -1.73 12.52 22.88
N ARG A 69 -0.65 12.00 22.30
CA ARG A 69 -0.26 12.21 20.89
C ARG A 69 -0.56 11.03 19.99
N TYR A 70 -1.34 10.05 20.46
CA TYR A 70 -1.52 8.77 19.80
C TYR A 70 -2.05 8.92 18.37
N SER A 71 -3.12 9.72 18.19
CA SER A 71 -3.71 9.97 16.88
C SER A 71 -2.78 10.74 15.95
N ASP A 72 -2.01 11.70 16.47
CA ASP A 72 -1.02 12.47 15.72
C ASP A 72 0.14 11.59 15.22
N LEU A 73 0.63 10.69 16.07
CA LEU A 73 1.64 9.69 15.75
C LEU A 73 1.14 8.74 14.66
N ALA A 74 -0.06 8.17 14.85
CA ALA A 74 -0.70 7.28 13.88
C ALA A 74 -0.93 7.98 12.52
N ALA A 75 -1.47 9.19 12.53
CA ALA A 75 -1.75 9.99 11.34
C ALA A 75 -0.49 10.36 10.57
N SER A 76 0.53 10.88 11.26
CA SER A 76 1.80 11.25 10.64
C SER A 76 2.52 10.02 10.07
N TYR A 77 2.50 8.88 10.78
CA TYR A 77 3.13 7.64 10.32
C TYR A 77 2.42 7.04 9.10
N GLN A 78 1.09 6.92 9.16
CA GLN A 78 0.27 6.48 8.04
C GLN A 78 0.53 7.35 6.80
N THR A 79 0.54 8.67 7.00
CA THR A 79 0.78 9.64 5.92
C THR A 79 2.15 9.43 5.28
N ALA A 80 3.20 9.24 6.07
CA ALA A 80 4.54 9.01 5.53
C ALA A 80 4.65 7.70 4.72
N ALA A 81 3.93 6.65 5.11
CA ALA A 81 3.86 5.41 4.32
C ALA A 81 3.10 5.62 3.00
N ILE A 82 1.88 6.17 3.07
CA ILE A 82 0.97 6.28 1.93
C ILE A 82 1.45 7.30 0.90
N MET A 83 1.98 8.44 1.33
CA MET A 83 2.45 9.47 0.40
C MET A 83 3.66 9.01 -0.43
N GLN A 84 4.39 7.97 -0.02
CA GLN A 84 5.41 7.36 -0.86
C GLN A 84 4.79 6.65 -2.07
N LEU A 85 3.67 5.93 -1.89
CA LEU A 85 2.90 5.31 -2.96
C LEU A 85 2.36 6.38 -3.91
N VAL A 86 1.64 7.37 -3.38
CA VAL A 86 0.97 8.42 -4.16
C VAL A 86 1.99 9.20 -5.01
N ARG A 87 3.13 9.56 -4.42
CA ARG A 87 4.18 10.29 -5.15
C ARG A 87 4.80 9.45 -6.26
N LYS A 88 5.08 8.17 -6.03
CA LYS A 88 5.65 7.30 -7.07
C LYS A 88 4.68 7.05 -8.21
N VAL A 89 3.39 6.86 -7.93
CA VAL A 89 2.38 6.76 -9.00
C VAL A 89 2.33 8.07 -9.79
N GLY A 90 2.36 9.22 -9.12
CA GLY A 90 2.48 10.51 -9.81
C GLY A 90 3.72 10.61 -10.72
N HIS A 91 4.88 10.12 -10.27
CA HIS A 91 6.08 10.08 -11.11
C HIS A 91 5.94 9.11 -12.28
N ALA A 92 5.26 7.97 -12.09
CA ALA A 92 4.98 7.03 -13.19
C ALA A 92 4.16 7.72 -14.30
N LEU A 93 3.13 8.49 -13.92
CA LEU A 93 2.29 9.24 -14.85
C LEU A 93 3.07 10.34 -15.59
N GLU A 94 4.08 10.95 -14.97
CA GLU A 94 4.97 11.91 -15.65
C GLU A 94 5.85 11.23 -16.72
N CYS A 95 6.13 9.92 -16.58
CA CYS A 95 7.04 9.17 -17.45
C CYS A 95 6.35 8.47 -18.63
N GLY A 96 5.02 8.49 -18.73
CA GLY A 96 4.31 7.77 -19.79
C GLY A 96 2.85 8.17 -19.91
N ASN A 97 2.21 7.78 -21.01
CA ASN A 97 0.80 8.04 -21.25
C ASN A 97 -0.02 6.85 -20.77
N PHE A 98 -0.71 7.01 -19.64
CA PHE A 98 -1.58 5.99 -19.06
C PHE A 98 -3.03 6.48 -19.06
N SER A 99 -3.96 5.65 -19.50
CA SER A 99 -5.40 5.98 -19.49
C SER A 99 -6.03 5.90 -18.11
N SER A 100 -5.46 5.06 -17.22
CA SER A 100 -6.05 4.76 -15.91
C SER A 100 -5.01 4.30 -14.90
N ILE A 101 -5.35 4.38 -13.62
CA ILE A 101 -4.59 3.88 -12.47
C ILE A 101 -5.40 2.77 -11.80
N GLY A 102 -4.85 1.56 -11.70
CA GLY A 102 -5.46 0.47 -10.93
C GLY A 102 -4.99 0.47 -9.47
N LEU A 103 -5.92 0.31 -8.51
CA LEU A 103 -5.60 0.18 -7.08
C LEU A 103 -6.22 -1.11 -6.50
N SER A 104 -5.36 -2.06 -6.12
CA SER A 104 -5.73 -3.36 -5.54
C SER A 104 -4.75 -3.80 -4.43
N GLY A 105 -5.00 -4.96 -3.81
CA GLY A 105 -4.24 -5.48 -2.68
C GLY A 105 -4.78 -5.02 -1.32
N GLY A 106 -4.43 -5.71 -0.23
CA GLY A 106 -5.08 -5.49 1.08
C GLY A 106 -5.00 -4.06 1.62
N VAL A 107 -3.92 -3.33 1.31
CA VAL A 107 -3.74 -1.92 1.72
C VAL A 107 -4.64 -0.97 0.92
N ALA A 108 -5.16 -1.38 -0.24
CA ALA A 108 -6.09 -0.59 -1.05
C ALA A 108 -7.40 -0.25 -0.33
N ASN A 109 -7.76 -0.98 0.75
CA ASN A 109 -8.92 -0.64 1.57
C ASN A 109 -8.70 0.54 2.52
N ASN A 110 -7.48 1.04 2.63
CA ASN A 110 -7.22 2.23 3.41
C ASN A 110 -7.85 3.47 2.71
N GLN A 111 -8.77 4.13 3.39
CA GLN A 111 -9.50 5.27 2.86
C GLN A 111 -8.58 6.47 2.63
N PHE A 112 -7.61 6.71 3.51
CA PHE A 112 -6.63 7.77 3.30
C PHE A 112 -5.82 7.56 2.01
N LEU A 113 -5.44 6.31 1.70
CA LEU A 113 -4.80 5.97 0.43
C LEU A 113 -5.72 6.24 -0.77
N ARG A 114 -6.98 5.79 -0.71
CA ARG A 114 -7.97 6.02 -1.78
C ARG A 114 -8.17 7.51 -2.03
N ASP A 115 -8.30 8.31 -0.98
CA ASP A 115 -8.53 9.75 -1.09
C ASP A 115 -7.31 10.47 -1.70
N GLU A 116 -6.10 10.16 -1.24
CA GLU A 116 -4.88 10.78 -1.77
C GLU A 116 -4.55 10.32 -3.20
N MET A 117 -4.78 9.05 -3.53
CA MET A 117 -4.70 8.57 -4.91
C MET A 117 -5.74 9.25 -5.80
N GLY A 118 -6.97 9.42 -5.33
CA GLY A 118 -8.05 10.08 -6.09
C GLY A 118 -7.74 11.55 -6.37
N LYS A 119 -7.21 12.28 -5.39
CA LYS A 119 -6.72 13.66 -5.58
C LYS A 119 -5.60 13.72 -6.62
N MET A 120 -4.65 12.80 -6.55
CA MET A 120 -3.53 12.73 -7.49
C MET A 120 -3.99 12.36 -8.90
N ALA A 121 -4.90 11.39 -9.04
CA ALA A 121 -5.49 10.98 -10.31
C ALA A 121 -6.23 12.14 -10.99
N LYS A 122 -7.10 12.83 -10.23
CA LYS A 122 -7.82 14.03 -10.71
C LYS A 122 -6.89 15.15 -11.16
N LYS A 123 -5.77 15.36 -10.45
CA LYS A 123 -4.77 16.36 -10.82
C LYS A 123 -4.11 16.05 -12.18
N ASN A 124 -3.97 14.77 -12.52
CA ASN A 124 -3.34 14.31 -13.76
C ASN A 124 -4.36 13.92 -14.85
N ASP A 125 -5.64 14.26 -14.68
CA ASP A 125 -6.73 13.89 -15.60
C ASP A 125 -6.73 12.39 -15.97
N THR A 126 -6.47 11.54 -14.98
CA THR A 126 -6.39 10.09 -15.14
C THR A 126 -7.47 9.39 -14.32
N GLU A 127 -8.11 8.37 -14.87
CA GLU A 127 -9.14 7.61 -14.16
C GLU A 127 -8.52 6.73 -13.06
N LEU A 128 -9.14 6.71 -11.87
CA LEU A 128 -8.73 5.81 -10.78
C LEU A 128 -9.72 4.65 -10.64
N LEU A 129 -9.24 3.43 -10.89
CA LEU A 129 -9.98 2.19 -10.82
C LEU A 129 -9.60 1.43 -9.53
N CYS A 130 -10.37 1.66 -8.47
CA CYS A 130 -10.20 0.95 -7.21
C CYS A 130 -10.98 -0.36 -7.20
N ALA A 131 -10.33 -1.47 -6.83
CA ALA A 131 -11.02 -2.71 -6.55
C ALA A 131 -12.05 -2.53 -5.41
N ALA A 132 -13.21 -3.18 -5.54
CA ALA A 132 -14.23 -3.18 -4.50
C ALA A 132 -13.66 -3.81 -3.21
N PRO A 133 -14.06 -3.33 -2.01
CA PRO A 133 -13.44 -3.77 -0.75
C PRO A 133 -13.45 -5.29 -0.51
N GLN A 134 -14.47 -6.01 -0.99
CA GLN A 134 -14.53 -7.47 -0.90
C GLN A 134 -13.52 -8.20 -1.80
N HIS A 135 -12.89 -7.50 -2.75
CA HIS A 135 -11.98 -8.07 -3.75
C HIS A 135 -10.52 -7.60 -3.59
N THR A 136 -10.20 -6.76 -2.61
CA THR A 136 -8.83 -6.25 -2.41
C THR A 136 -7.92 -7.23 -1.68
N GLY A 137 -8.47 -8.12 -0.84
CA GLY A 137 -7.71 -9.16 -0.16
C GLY A 137 -7.63 -10.45 -0.98
N ASP A 138 -6.80 -11.39 -0.55
CA ASP A 138 -6.64 -12.69 -1.22
C ASP A 138 -7.98 -13.44 -1.23
N ASN A 139 -8.47 -13.76 -2.43
CA ASN A 139 -9.74 -14.48 -2.59
C ASN A 139 -9.72 -15.35 -3.85
N ALA A 140 -10.46 -16.46 -3.85
CA ALA A 140 -10.51 -17.37 -5.00
C ALA A 140 -11.17 -16.74 -6.24
N GLY A 141 -12.01 -15.71 -6.06
CA GLY A 141 -12.65 -14.99 -7.15
C GLY A 141 -11.65 -14.31 -8.08
N MET A 142 -10.60 -13.69 -7.52
CA MET A 142 -9.56 -13.04 -8.33
C MET A 142 -8.77 -14.05 -9.17
N ILE A 143 -8.56 -15.27 -8.66
CA ILE A 143 -7.87 -16.35 -9.37
C ILE A 143 -8.75 -16.89 -10.51
N CYS A 144 -10.04 -17.11 -10.24
CA CYS A 144 -11.00 -17.53 -11.25
C CYS A 144 -11.11 -16.50 -12.39
N PHE A 145 -11.20 -15.22 -12.04
CA PHE A 145 -11.24 -14.13 -13.02
C PHE A 145 -9.95 -14.07 -13.85
N ALA A 146 -8.77 -14.13 -13.22
CA ALA A 146 -7.50 -14.11 -13.92
C ALA A 146 -7.37 -15.26 -14.92
N ALA A 147 -7.73 -16.49 -14.53
CA ALA A 147 -7.71 -17.66 -15.41
C ALA A 147 -8.72 -17.57 -16.57
N ASN A 148 -9.85 -16.89 -16.36
CA ASN A 148 -10.86 -16.67 -17.39
C ASN A 148 -10.40 -15.61 -18.41
N VAL A 149 -9.85 -14.49 -17.94
CA VAL A 149 -9.42 -13.37 -18.78
C VAL A 149 -8.13 -13.70 -19.54
N ASP A 150 -7.21 -14.45 -18.92
CA ASP A 150 -5.95 -14.85 -19.52
C ASP A 150 -5.78 -16.36 -19.55
N SER A 151 -6.59 -17.02 -20.39
CA SER A 151 -6.55 -18.47 -20.56
C SER A 151 -5.22 -18.98 -21.11
N ARG A 152 -4.40 -18.13 -21.75
CA ARG A 152 -3.11 -18.50 -22.35
C ARG A 152 -2.02 -18.75 -21.30
N ASN A 153 -2.12 -18.07 -20.15
CA ASN A 153 -1.24 -18.26 -19.01
C ASN A 153 -1.79 -19.29 -18.00
N THR A 154 -2.74 -20.12 -18.43
CA THR A 154 -3.19 -21.28 -17.65
C THR A 154 -2.42 -22.53 -18.06
N TRP A 155 -2.11 -23.38 -17.08
CA TRP A 155 -1.44 -24.66 -17.35
C TRP A 155 -2.47 -25.78 -17.57
N PRO A 156 -2.41 -26.52 -18.69
CA PRO A 156 -3.27 -27.67 -18.90
C PRO A 156 -2.90 -28.81 -17.94
N ASN A 157 -3.76 -29.08 -16.97
CA ASN A 157 -3.52 -30.12 -15.96
C ASN A 157 -4.13 -31.49 -16.35
N GLN A 158 -3.81 -31.98 -17.55
CA GLN A 158 -4.38 -33.25 -18.05
C GLN A 158 -3.93 -34.47 -17.24
N ASN A 159 -2.70 -34.44 -16.71
CA ASN A 159 -2.13 -35.53 -15.92
C ASN A 159 -2.37 -35.39 -14.40
N GLN A 160 -3.13 -34.37 -13.98
CA GLN A 160 -3.37 -34.06 -12.55
C GLN A 160 -2.09 -33.82 -11.73
N GLU A 161 -1.02 -33.36 -12.37
CA GLU A 161 0.23 -33.01 -11.71
C GLU A 161 0.17 -31.58 -11.16
N LEU A 162 0.68 -31.38 -9.94
CA LEU A 162 0.76 -30.08 -9.29
C LEU A 162 2.21 -29.61 -9.25
N SER A 163 2.44 -28.41 -9.79
CA SER A 163 3.72 -27.70 -9.68
C SER A 163 3.51 -26.38 -8.94
N PHE A 164 4.52 -25.96 -8.17
CA PHE A 164 4.46 -24.74 -7.37
C PHE A 164 5.76 -23.96 -7.56
N ASN A 165 5.64 -22.66 -7.79
CA ASN A 165 6.76 -21.72 -7.76
C ASN A 165 6.49 -20.65 -6.70
N SER A 166 7.21 -20.74 -5.57
CA SER A 166 7.06 -19.79 -4.45
C SER A 166 7.68 -18.42 -4.72
N ALA A 167 8.42 -18.27 -5.82
CA ALA A 167 9.11 -17.05 -6.23
C ALA A 167 8.70 -16.62 -7.64
N LEU A 168 7.50 -17.02 -8.09
CA LEU A 168 6.94 -16.68 -9.41
C LEU A 168 6.99 -15.15 -9.63
N MET A 169 7.61 -14.70 -10.72
CA MET A 169 7.66 -13.29 -11.06
C MET A 169 6.64 -12.94 -12.15
N LEU A 170 6.04 -11.75 -12.07
CA LEU A 170 5.00 -11.34 -13.02
C LEU A 170 5.53 -11.06 -14.44
N ASP A 171 6.82 -10.73 -14.57
CA ASP A 171 7.51 -10.47 -15.83
C ASP A 171 7.94 -11.75 -16.57
N GLU A 172 7.91 -12.90 -15.90
CA GLU A 172 8.12 -14.21 -16.53
C GLU A 172 6.95 -14.62 -17.44
N PHE A 173 5.81 -13.92 -17.36
CA PHE A 173 4.63 -14.17 -18.18
C PHE A 173 4.30 -12.93 -19.04
N PRO A 174 4.27 -13.05 -20.37
CA PRO A 174 3.82 -11.96 -21.20
C PRO A 174 2.35 -11.66 -20.87
N CYS A 175 2.09 -10.45 -20.35
CA CYS A 175 0.73 -9.97 -20.15
C CYS A 175 0.02 -9.88 -21.50
N ALA A 176 -1.07 -10.60 -21.58
CA ALA A 176 -1.97 -10.68 -22.70
C ALA A 176 -2.95 -9.49 -22.68
N PHE A 177 -2.54 -8.32 -23.17
CA PHE A 177 -3.46 -7.22 -23.46
C PHE A 177 -3.39 -6.82 -24.94
#